data_AF-A0A5E4K4L1-F1
#
_entry.id   AF-A0A5E4K4L1-F1
#
_cell.length_a   1.000
_cell.length_b   1.000
_cell.length_c   1.000
_cell.angle_alpha   90.00
_cell.angle_beta   90.00
_cell.angle_gamma   90.00
#
_symmetry.space_group_name_H-M   'P 1'
#
loop_
_entity.id
_entity.type
_entity.pdbx_description
1 polymer ?
#
loop_
_entity_poly.entity_id
_entity_poly.type
_entity_poly.pdbx_seq_one_letter_code
_entity_poly.pdbx_strand_id
1 'polypeptide(L)'
;MAFICKQREKYYLAQRIKKNSKWINKIIRRATPAEIKAYQSTRGLATDLAPVTCAYPECDKVVLIPRTQKRKFMTTYPLRYNRLVQVYCSQECQDNHGKLLEKITNNANTGTETSCEGGEGMYRSL
;
A
#
# COMPACT_ATOMS: atom_id res chain seq x y z
N MET A 1 20.51 -3.57 -22.07
CA MET A 1 19.58 -2.58 -21.48
C MET A 1 20.33 -1.72 -20.48
N ALA A 2 20.33 -0.40 -20.64
CA ALA A 2 20.97 0.54 -19.72
C ALA A 2 19.94 1.05 -18.69
N PHE A 3 20.39 1.37 -17.49
CA PHE A 3 19.56 1.84 -16.38
C PHE A 3 20.28 2.90 -15.55
N ILE A 4 19.53 3.69 -14.79
CA ILE A 4 20.09 4.72 -13.92
C ILE A 4 20.41 4.11 -12.55
N CYS A 5 21.64 4.34 -12.06
CA CYS A 5 22.05 3.96 -10.70
C CYS A 5 22.51 5.19 -9.90
N LYS A 6 22.20 5.21 -8.60
CA LYS A 6 22.65 6.23 -7.65
C LYS A 6 23.88 5.72 -6.90
N GLN A 7 24.97 6.49 -6.91
CA GLN A 7 26.19 6.19 -6.16
C GLN A 7 26.74 7.48 -5.54
N ARG A 8 26.94 7.50 -4.21
CA ARG A 8 27.44 8.67 -3.46
C ARG A 8 26.79 9.98 -3.91
N GLU A 9 25.46 9.98 -3.91
CA GLU A 9 24.61 11.13 -4.26
C GLU A 9 24.60 11.57 -5.73
N LYS A 10 25.38 10.92 -6.61
CA LYS A 10 25.39 11.20 -8.05
C LYS A 10 24.66 10.11 -8.82
N TYR A 11 24.08 10.47 -9.97
CA TYR A 11 23.35 9.55 -10.84
C TYR A 11 24.16 9.24 -12.10
N TYR A 12 24.20 7.96 -12.46
CA TYR A 12 24.95 7.45 -13.59
C TYR A 12 24.09 6.56 -14.46
N LEU A 13 24.34 6.59 -15.77
CA LEU A 13 23.84 5.58 -16.70
C LEU A 13 24.78 4.37 -16.63
N ALA A 14 24.23 3.22 -16.25
CA ALA A 14 24.96 1.97 -16.11
C ALA A 14 24.36 0.88 -17.00
N GLN A 15 25.19 -0.09 -17.37
CA GLN A 15 24.78 -1.29 -18.08
C GLN A 15 25.22 -2.52 -17.31
N ARG A 16 24.31 -3.50 -17.20
CA ARG A 16 24.62 -4.78 -16.58
C ARG A 16 25.39 -5.64 -17.58
N ILE A 17 26.62 -6.01 -17.23
CA ILE A 17 27.49 -6.86 -18.05
C ILE A 17 27.96 -8.07 -17.25
N LYS A 18 28.22 -9.19 -17.91
CA LYS A 18 28.76 -10.40 -17.28
C LYS A 18 30.28 -10.39 -17.43
N LYS A 19 31.02 -10.40 -16.32
CA LYS A 19 32.48 -10.47 -16.27
C LYS A 19 32.90 -11.55 -15.29
N ASN A 20 33.72 -12.51 -15.73
CA ASN A 20 34.22 -13.62 -14.91
C ASN A 20 33.08 -14.34 -14.16
N SER A 21 32.03 -14.70 -14.88
CA SER A 21 30.81 -15.35 -14.35
C SER A 21 29.99 -14.54 -13.34
N LYS A 22 30.34 -13.27 -13.06
CA LYS A 22 29.59 -12.37 -12.18
C LYS A 22 28.93 -11.24 -12.98
N TRP A 23 27.71 -10.87 -12.60
CA TRP A 23 27.04 -9.70 -13.14
C TRP A 23 27.53 -8.44 -12.43
N ILE A 24 28.09 -7.50 -13.19
CA ILE A 24 28.57 -6.22 -12.69
C ILE A 24 27.85 -5.07 -13.40
N ASN A 25 27.75 -3.94 -12.71
CA ASN A 25 27.17 -2.72 -13.26
C ASN A 25 28.30 -1.83 -13.78
N LYS A 26 28.47 -1.77 -15.10
CA LYS A 26 29.45 -0.90 -15.74
C LYS A 26 28.86 0.50 -15.90
N ILE A 27 29.50 1.49 -15.28
CA ILE A 27 29.16 2.90 -15.49
C ILE A 27 29.58 3.30 -16.91
N ILE A 28 28.64 3.84 -17.68
CA ILE A 28 28.88 4.37 -19.02
C ILE A 28 29.21 5.85 -18.93
N ARG A 29 28.31 6.64 -18.31
CA ARG A 29 28.44 8.10 -18.17
C ARG A 29 27.60 8.63 -17.02
N ARG A 30 27.75 9.93 -16.72
CA ARG A 30 26.81 10.65 -15.85
C ARG A 30 25.43 10.70 -16.52
N ALA A 31 24.38 10.58 -15.69
CA ALA A 31 23.00 10.70 -16.13
C ALA A 31 22.68 12.18 -16.45
N THR A 32 21.87 12.41 -17.48
CA THR A 32 21.36 13.75 -17.79
C THR A 32 20.25 14.14 -16.82
N PRO A 33 19.96 15.45 -16.62
CA PRO A 33 18.84 15.88 -15.78
C PRO A 33 17.49 15.27 -16.18
N ALA A 34 17.26 15.09 -17.49
CA ALA A 34 16.04 14.45 -18.01
C ALA A 34 15.94 12.97 -17.61
N GLU A 35 17.04 12.22 -17.72
CA GLU A 35 17.13 10.81 -17.31
C GLU A 35 16.95 10.66 -15.79
N ILE A 36 17.50 11.59 -15.00
CA ILE A 36 17.31 11.63 -13.54
C ILE A 36 15.86 11.88 -13.20
N LYS A 37 15.21 12.85 -13.86
CA LYS A 37 13.78 13.16 -13.67
C LYS A 37 12.90 11.96 -14.04
N ALA A 38 13.18 11.29 -15.15
CA ALA A 38 12.48 10.08 -15.57
C ALA A 38 12.70 8.90 -14.60
N TYR A 39 13.92 8.73 -14.08
CA TYR A 39 14.22 7.72 -13.06
C TYR A 39 13.50 8.02 -11.74
N GLN A 40 13.44 9.28 -11.33
CA GLN A 40 12.75 9.70 -10.12
C GLN A 40 11.22 9.60 -10.25
N SER A 41 10.66 9.95 -11.42
CA SER A 41 9.22 9.81 -11.66
C SER A 41 8.82 8.34 -11.71
N THR A 42 9.58 7.49 -12.41
CA THR A 42 9.28 6.05 -12.50
C THR A 42 9.44 5.33 -11.15
N ARG A 43 10.48 5.65 -10.37
CA ARG A 43 10.66 5.08 -9.01
C ARG A 43 9.65 5.63 -7.99
N GLY A 44 9.15 6.85 -8.20
CA GLY A 44 8.11 7.44 -7.37
C GLY A 44 6.70 6.90 -7.68
N LEU A 45 6.42 6.52 -8.92
CA LEU A 45 5.08 6.13 -9.37
C LEU A 45 4.84 4.62 -9.46
N ALA A 46 5.84 3.82 -9.87
CA ALA A 46 5.60 2.40 -10.20
C ALA A 46 5.83 1.44 -9.02
N THR A 47 6.61 1.82 -8.01
CA THR A 47 7.01 0.91 -6.92
C THR A 47 6.36 1.19 -5.57
N ASP A 48 5.56 2.24 -5.43
CA ASP A 48 4.99 2.65 -4.14
C ASP A 48 3.46 2.46 -4.05
N LEU A 49 2.86 1.65 -4.91
CA LEU A 49 1.45 1.28 -4.75
C LEU A 49 1.34 0.04 -3.86
N ALA A 50 0.32 0.03 -3.00
CA ALA A 50 -0.08 -1.11 -2.20
C ALA A 50 -1.56 -1.43 -2.45
N PRO A 51 -1.90 -2.73 -2.55
CA PRO A 51 -3.27 -3.16 -2.60
C PRO A 51 -3.94 -2.96 -1.24
N VAL A 52 -5.19 -2.51 -1.27
CA VAL A 52 -6.13 -2.43 -0.16
C VAL A 52 -7.48 -2.93 -0.65
N THR A 53 -8.11 -3.81 0.12
CA THR A 53 -9.45 -4.34 -0.18
C THR A 53 -10.51 -3.27 0.03
N CYS A 54 -11.55 -3.25 -0.80
CA CYS A 54 -12.72 -2.42 -0.55
C CYS A 54 -13.32 -2.77 0.81
N ALA A 55 -13.77 -1.77 1.56
CA ALA A 55 -14.37 -1.98 2.88
C ALA A 55 -15.81 -2.52 2.84
N TYR A 56 -16.48 -2.46 1.67
CA TYR A 56 -17.81 -3.01 1.50
C TYR A 56 -17.72 -4.55 1.40
N PRO A 57 -18.34 -5.33 2.33
CA PRO A 57 -18.12 -6.77 2.41
C PRO A 57 -18.54 -7.57 1.17
N GLU A 58 -19.53 -7.07 0.40
CA GLU A 58 -20.00 -7.72 -0.82
C GLU A 58 -19.18 -7.31 -2.07
N CYS A 59 -18.12 -6.52 -1.90
CA CYS A 59 -17.22 -6.10 -2.98
C CYS A 59 -15.84 -6.75 -2.81
N ASP A 60 -15.40 -7.49 -3.83
CA ASP A 60 -14.11 -8.18 -3.90
C ASP A 60 -13.01 -7.33 -4.56
N LYS A 61 -13.32 -6.10 -4.97
CA LYS A 61 -12.39 -5.23 -5.68
C LYS A 61 -11.23 -4.78 -4.78
N VAL A 62 -10.05 -4.73 -5.39
CA VAL A 62 -8.83 -4.23 -4.77
C VAL A 62 -8.51 -2.83 -5.32
N VAL A 63 -8.29 -1.88 -4.42
CA VAL A 63 -7.87 -0.52 -4.74
C VAL A 63 -6.36 -0.41 -4.55
N LEU A 64 -5.67 0.14 -5.56
CA LEU A 64 -4.25 0.45 -5.47
C LEU A 64 -4.09 1.89 -4.97
N ILE A 65 -3.49 2.04 -3.79
CA ILE A 65 -3.16 3.36 -3.22
C ILE A 65 -1.67 3.45 -2.92
N PRO A 66 -1.08 4.66 -2.86
CA PRO A 66 0.28 4.84 -2.38
C PRO A 66 0.49 4.20 -0.99
N ARG A 67 1.62 3.53 -0.76
CA ARG A 67 1.98 2.92 0.54
C ARG A 67 2.01 3.95 1.66
N THR A 68 2.45 5.15 1.34
CA THR A 68 2.41 6.30 2.25
C THR A 68 0.97 6.61 2.69
N GLN A 69 0.01 6.55 1.78
CA GLN A 69 -1.42 6.74 2.08
C GLN A 69 -2.00 5.55 2.85
N LYS A 70 -1.67 4.32 2.47
CA LYS A 70 -2.04 3.10 3.23
C LYS A 70 -1.56 3.18 4.68
N ARG A 71 -0.31 3.58 4.92
CA ARG A 71 0.26 3.75 6.26
C ARG A 71 -0.47 4.83 7.06
N LYS A 72 -0.87 5.94 6.42
CA LYS A 72 -1.68 6.95 7.08
C LYS A 72 -3.02 6.36 7.55
N PHE A 73 -3.74 5.69 6.65
CA PHE A 73 -5.07 5.13 6.92
C PHE A 73 -5.07 4.01 7.96
N MET A 74 -4.13 3.07 7.85
CA MET A 74 -4.13 1.86 8.67
C MET A 74 -3.31 1.99 9.96
N THR A 75 -2.44 3.00 10.07
CA THR A 75 -1.53 3.13 11.23
C THR A 75 -1.65 4.51 11.87
N THR A 76 -1.45 5.59 11.11
CA THR A 76 -1.40 6.93 11.70
C THR A 76 -2.76 7.38 12.24
N TYR A 77 -3.85 7.19 11.48
CA TYR A 77 -5.17 7.64 11.92
C TYR A 77 -5.70 6.90 13.15
N PRO A 78 -5.62 5.55 13.21
CA PRO A 78 -6.02 4.81 14.40
C PRO A 78 -5.19 5.20 15.62
N LEU A 79 -3.85 5.28 15.50
CA LEU A 79 -2.98 5.57 16.64
C LEU A 79 -3.08 7.00 17.15
N ARG A 80 -3.22 7.98 16.25
CA ARG A 80 -3.16 9.40 16.63
C ARG A 80 -4.52 10.04 16.90
N TYR A 81 -5.55 9.57 16.21
CA TYR A 81 -6.88 10.21 16.25
C TYR A 81 -7.98 9.25 16.70
N ASN A 82 -7.65 7.99 17.02
CA ASN A 82 -8.61 6.93 17.34
C ASN A 82 -9.74 6.83 16.29
N ARG A 83 -9.39 7.01 15.01
CA ARG A 83 -10.32 6.95 13.88
C ARG A 83 -9.91 5.88 12.90
N LEU A 84 -10.84 4.99 12.58
CA LEU A 84 -10.69 4.02 11.50
C LEU A 84 -11.09 4.68 10.19
N VAL A 85 -10.20 4.64 9.21
CA VAL A 85 -10.47 5.13 7.85
C VAL A 85 -10.72 3.94 6.95
N GLN A 86 -11.94 3.84 6.42
CA GLN A 86 -12.32 2.81 5.47
C GLN A 86 -12.03 3.27 4.04
N VAL A 87 -11.58 2.35 3.19
CA VAL A 87 -11.26 2.61 1.78
C VAL A 87 -12.29 1.93 0.90
N TYR A 88 -12.88 2.68 -0.03
CA TYR A 88 -13.89 2.20 -0.96
C TYR A 88 -13.39 2.30 -2.40
N CYS A 89 -13.79 1.36 -3.25
CA CYS A 89 -13.46 1.41 -4.67
C CYS A 89 -14.36 2.36 -5.47
N SER A 90 -15.52 2.73 -4.94
CA SER A 90 -16.49 3.64 -5.56
C SER A 90 -17.37 4.31 -4.51
N GLN A 91 -18.03 5.41 -4.88
CA GLN A 91 -19.03 6.07 -4.03
C GLN A 91 -20.21 5.14 -3.74
N GLU A 92 -20.63 4.36 -4.73
CA GLU A 92 -21.73 3.40 -4.58
C GLU A 92 -21.42 2.36 -3.48
N CYS A 93 -20.20 1.84 -3.42
CA CYS A 93 -19.79 0.91 -2.36
C CYS A 93 -19.81 1.57 -0.98
N GLN A 94 -19.48 2.86 -0.89
CA GLN A 94 -19.56 3.60 0.36
C GLN A 94 -21.01 3.77 0.82
N ASP A 95 -21.91 4.15 -0.09
CA ASP A 95 -23.32 4.37 0.23
C ASP A 95 -24.03 3.06 0.59
N ASN A 96 -23.73 1.97 -0.13
CA ASN A 96 -24.29 0.65 0.16
C ASN A 96 -23.77 0.09 1.50
N HIS A 97 -22.49 0.28 1.81
CA HIS A 97 -21.97 -0.10 3.11
C HIS A 97 -22.60 0.71 4.24
N GLY A 98 -22.82 2.02 4.05
CA GLY A 98 -23.53 2.88 5.01
C GLY A 98 -24.92 2.33 5.34
N LYS A 99 -25.71 1.99 4.32
CA LYS A 99 -27.04 1.36 4.49
C LYS A 99 -26.98 0.03 5.25
N LEU A 100 -25.95 -0.78 5.01
CA LEU A 100 -25.76 -2.05 5.71
C LEU A 100 -25.46 -1.82 7.20
N LEU A 101 -24.58 -0.87 7.50
CA LEU A 101 -24.23 -0.50 8.88
C LEU A 101 -25.43 0.06 9.65
N GLU A 102 -26.27 0.87 9.00
CA GLU A 102 -27.52 1.37 9.59
C GLU A 102 -28.46 0.22 9.96
N LYS A 103 -28.64 -0.77 9.06
CA LYS A 103 -29.46 -1.97 9.34
C LYS A 103 -28.92 -2.78 10.51
N ILE A 104 -27.60 -3.00 10.57
CA ILE A 104 -26.96 -3.74 11.67
C ILE A 104 -27.14 -3.00 12.99
N THR A 105 -26.93 -1.69 13.00
CA THR A 105 -27.07 -0.85 14.21
C THR A 105 -28.52 -0.85 14.73
N ASN A 106 -29.50 -0.76 13.83
CA ASN A 106 -30.92 -0.80 14.19
C ASN A 106 -31.34 -2.17 14.75
N ASN A 107 -30.76 -3.26 14.23
CA ASN A 107 -31.01 -4.61 14.73
C ASN A 107 -30.27 -4.90 16.06
N ALA A 108 -29.07 -4.34 16.27
CA ALA A 108 -28.33 -4.49 17.53
C ALA A 108 -29.06 -3.84 18.72
N ASN A 109 -29.89 -2.83 18.47
CA ASN A 109 -30.73 -2.19 19.48
C ASN A 109 -31.98 -3.01 19.87
N THR A 110 -32.21 -4.18 19.25
CA THR A 110 -33.40 -5.02 19.50
C THR A 110 -33.11 -6.46 19.94
N GLY A 111 -31.87 -6.84 20.27
CA GLY A 111 -31.59 -8.22 20.69
C GLY A 111 -30.27 -8.44 21.43
N THR A 112 -30.40 -8.69 22.74
CA THR A 112 -29.59 -9.54 23.64
C THR A 112 -28.06 -9.44 23.59
N GLU A 113 -27.48 -9.04 24.72
CA GLU A 113 -26.10 -9.31 25.14
C GLU A 113 -25.74 -10.79 24.92
N THR A 114 -25.04 -11.11 23.85
CA THR A 114 -24.23 -12.33 23.79
C THR A 114 -22.79 -11.98 24.12
N SER A 115 -22.32 -12.48 25.26
CA SER A 115 -20.92 -12.39 25.68
C SER A 115 -20.01 -13.01 24.61
N CYS A 116 -19.06 -12.22 24.10
CA CYS A 116 -17.91 -12.77 23.40
C CYS A 116 -17.03 -13.47 24.44
N GLU A 117 -17.18 -14.79 24.60
CA GLU A 117 -16.19 -15.57 25.34
C GLU A 117 -14.84 -15.47 24.61
N GLY A 118 -13.82 -15.07 25.36
CA GLY A 118 -12.47 -14.85 24.86
C GLY A 118 -11.86 -16.13 24.31
N GLY A 119 -11.61 -16.15 23.00
CA GLY A 119 -10.71 -17.11 22.38
C GLY A 119 -9.26 -16.71 22.68
N GLU A 120 -8.61 -17.52 23.50
CA GLU A 120 -7.23 -17.38 23.96
C GLU A 120 -6.23 -17.16 22.81
N GLY A 121 -5.27 -16.28 23.06
CA GLY A 121 -4.17 -16.01 22.15
C GLY A 121 -3.27 -17.24 21.95
N MET A 122 -2.90 -17.49 20.70
CA MET A 122 -1.77 -18.36 20.37
C MET A 122 -0.86 -17.63 19.38
N TYR A 123 0.03 -16.78 19.91
CA TYR A 123 1.26 -16.44 19.20
C TYR A 123 2.17 -17.67 19.26
N ARG A 124 2.27 -18.41 18.15
CA ARG A 124 3.39 -19.33 17.93
C ARG A 124 4.43 -18.60 17.09
N SER A 125 5.49 -18.16 17.76
CA SER A 125 6.77 -17.86 17.14
C SER A 125 7.32 -19.14 16.48
N LEU A 126 7.72 -19.02 15.21
CA LEU A 126 8.72 -19.87 14.58
C LEU A 126 9.79 -18.95 14.00
#